data_AF-A0A392Q468-F1
#
_entry.id   AF-A0A392Q468-F1
#
_cell.length_a   1.000
_cell.length_b   1.000
_cell.length_c   1.000
_cell.angle_alpha   90.00
_cell.angle_beta   90.00
_cell.angle_gamma   90.00
#
_symmetry.space_group_name_H-M   'P 1'
#
loop_
_entity.id
_entity.type
_entity.pdbx_description
1 polymer ?
#
loop_
_entity_poly.entity_id
_entity_poly.type
_entity_poly.pdbx_seq_one_letter_code
_entity_poly.pdbx_strand_id
1 'polypeptide(L)'
;LLEQFMEAVEGKVPISVITDGDLAMKNAIWRVFPRAHHRLCAWHLLRNAISNVGILDVMMYLKKCMLGDIEVSRPIRRNMG
;
A
#
# COMPACT_ATOMS: atom_id res chain seq x y z
N LEU A 1 17.39 -11.00 1.20
CA LEU A 1 16.82 -9.67 0.92
C LEU A 1 15.99 -9.12 2.07
N LEU A 2 14.83 -9.68 2.44
CA LEU A 2 14.04 -9.14 3.56
C LEU A 2 14.76 -9.24 4.92
N GLU A 3 15.46 -10.34 5.18
CA GLU A 3 16.28 -10.51 6.39
C GLU A 3 17.45 -9.52 6.42
N GLN A 4 18.17 -9.37 5.31
CA GLN A 4 19.24 -8.37 5.16
C GLN A 4 18.70 -6.93 5.32
N PHE A 5 17.49 -6.67 4.85
CA PHE A 5 16.83 -5.38 5.07
C PHE A 5 16.53 -5.17 6.56
N MET A 6 16.09 -6.20 7.28
CA MET A 6 15.88 -6.16 8.73
C MET A 6 17.18 -5.83 9.49
N GLU A 7 18.30 -6.45 9.09
CA GLU A 7 19.62 -6.15 9.65
C GLU A 7 20.04 -4.70 9.37
N ALA A 8 19.82 -4.22 8.14
CA ALA A 8 20.17 -2.87 7.73
C ALA A 8 19.37 -1.76 8.44
N VAL A 9 18.13 -2.04 8.86
CA VAL A 9 17.29 -1.10 9.63
C VAL A 9 17.49 -1.20 11.14
N GLU A 10 18.62 -1.77 11.59
CA GLU A 10 18.97 -1.95 13.01
C GLU A 10 17.91 -2.74 13.80
N GLY A 11 17.22 -3.68 13.14
CA GLY A 11 16.14 -4.44 13.76
C GLY A 11 14.86 -3.63 14.04
N LYS A 12 14.75 -2.38 13.56
CA LYS A 12 13.49 -1.61 13.62
C LYS A 12 12.47 -2.24 12.68
N VAL A 13 11.60 -3.09 13.25
CA VAL A 13 10.57 -3.80 12.50
C VAL A 13 9.55 -2.79 11.94
N PRO A 14 9.24 -2.85 10.63
CA PRO A 14 8.23 -1.98 10.05
C PRO A 14 6.84 -2.29 10.63
N ILE A 15 6.04 -1.24 10.86
CA ILE A 15 4.64 -1.40 11.29
C ILE A 15 3.79 -1.95 10.14
N SER A 16 4.12 -1.60 8.90
CA SER A 16 3.39 -2.05 7.71
C SER A 16 4.34 -2.24 6.53
N VAL A 17 4.04 -3.22 5.69
CA VAL A 17 4.75 -3.49 4.44
C VAL A 17 3.73 -3.48 3.31
N ILE A 18 4.00 -2.70 2.26
CA ILE A 18 3.12 -2.53 1.11
C ILE A 18 3.72 -3.24 -0.10
N THR A 19 3.04 -4.24 -0.68
CA THR A 19 3.48 -4.93 -1.91
C THR A 19 2.33 -5.14 -2.89
N ASP A 20 2.64 -5.66 -4.08
CA ASP A 20 1.71 -5.95 -5.18
C ASP A 20 0.79 -7.16 -4.95
N GLY A 21 0.91 -7.86 -3.81
CA GLY A 21 0.04 -8.95 -3.41
C GLY A 21 0.52 -10.36 -3.76
N ASP A 22 1.75 -10.49 -4.24
CA ASP A 22 2.37 -11.80 -4.49
C ASP A 22 2.35 -12.69 -3.24
N LEU A 23 1.93 -13.96 -3.41
CA LEU A 23 1.75 -14.90 -2.30
C LEU A 23 3.08 -15.31 -1.67
N ALA A 24 4.14 -15.47 -2.47
CA ALA A 24 5.46 -15.79 -1.95
C ALA A 24 5.99 -14.62 -1.12
N MET A 25 5.80 -13.38 -1.58
CA MET A 25 6.13 -12.18 -0.83
C MET A 25 5.33 -12.06 0.47
N LYS A 26 4.02 -12.35 0.44
CA LYS A 26 3.19 -12.38 1.66
C LYS A 26 3.75 -13.37 2.69
N ASN A 27 4.09 -14.58 2.26
CA ASN A 27 4.65 -15.60 3.14
C ASN A 27 6.03 -15.21 3.68
N ALA A 28 6.88 -14.61 2.84
CA ALA A 28 8.20 -14.14 3.26
C ALA A 28 8.10 -12.99 4.28
N ILE A 29 7.19 -12.03 4.06
CA ILE A 29 6.91 -10.94 5.01
C ILE A 29 6.38 -11.50 6.32
N TRP A 30 5.47 -12.48 6.29
CA TRP A 30 4.95 -13.10 7.52
C TRP A 30 6.05 -13.81 8.32
N ARG A 31 7.01 -14.44 7.64
CA ARG A 31 8.15 -15.10 8.30
C ARG A 31 9.14 -14.11 8.90
N VAL A 32 9.51 -13.06 8.16
CA VAL A 32 10.56 -12.10 8.58
C VAL A 32 10.00 -10.99 9.47
N PHE A 33 8.77 -10.53 9.22
CA PHE A 33 8.09 -9.45 9.93
C PHE A 33 6.70 -9.90 10.42
N PRO A 34 6.61 -10.88 11.35
CA PRO A 34 5.32 -11.47 11.76
C PRO A 34 4.35 -10.47 12.40
N ARG A 35 4.84 -9.33 12.88
CA ARG A 35 4.04 -8.26 13.50
C ARG A 35 3.68 -7.12 12.53
N ALA A 36 4.24 -7.10 11.33
CA ALA A 36 3.95 -6.05 10.36
C ALA A 36 2.61 -6.31 9.69
N HIS A 37 1.81 -5.25 9.51
CA HIS A 37 0.61 -5.34 8.68
C HIS A 37 1.01 -5.39 7.20
N HIS A 38 0.73 -6.52 6.54
CA HIS A 38 0.87 -6.62 5.08
C HIS A 38 -0.32 -5.94 4.40
N ARG A 39 -0.05 -4.92 3.58
CA ARG A 39 -1.05 -4.17 2.82
C ARG A 39 -0.77 -4.31 1.33
N LEU A 40 -1.85 -4.27 0.55
CA LEU A 40 -1.75 -4.25 -0.90
C LEU A 40 -1.51 -2.83 -1.40
N CYS A 41 -0.63 -2.70 -2.39
CA CYS A 41 -0.35 -1.42 -3.03
C CYS A 41 -1.58 -0.93 -3.81
N ALA A 42 -2.14 0.20 -3.38
CA ALA A 42 -3.31 0.79 -4.03
C ALA A 42 -3.10 1.03 -5.53
N TRP A 43 -1.90 1.47 -5.93
CA TRP A 43 -1.57 1.69 -7.35
C TRP A 43 -1.65 0.39 -8.16
N HIS A 44 -1.05 -0.70 -7.66
CA HIS A 44 -1.11 -2.01 -8.33
C HIS A 44 -2.54 -2.53 -8.40
N LEU A 45 -3.33 -2.40 -7.31
CA LEU A 45 -4.73 -2.80 -7.29
C LEU A 45 -5.58 -2.02 -8.30
N LEU A 46 -5.39 -0.70 -8.39
CA LEU A 46 -6.08 0.14 -9.35
C LEU A 46 -5.69 -0.23 -10.79
N ARG A 47 -4.41 -0.44 -11.06
CA ARG A 47 -3.94 -0.87 -12.38
C ARG A 47 -4.52 -2.23 -12.77
N ASN A 48 -4.52 -3.19 -11.83
CA ASN A 48 -5.09 -4.51 -12.04
C ASN A 48 -6.59 -4.46 -12.33
N ALA A 49 -7.34 -3.64 -11.59
CA ALA A 49 -8.77 -3.45 -11.79
C ALA A 49 -9.08 -2.78 -13.13
N ILE A 50 -8.26 -1.81 -13.58
CA ILE A 50 -8.39 -1.21 -14.91
C ILE A 50 -8.22 -2.28 -15.99
N SER A 51 -7.19 -3.13 -15.87
CA SER A 51 -6.86 -4.12 -16.89
C SER A 51 -7.83 -5.30 -16.95
N ASN A 52 -8.41 -5.73 -15.82
CA ASN A 52 -9.20 -6.96 -15.74
C ASN A 52 -10.70 -6.74 -15.53
N VAL A 53 -11.11 -5.60 -14.97
CA VAL A 53 -12.53 -5.27 -14.75
C VAL A 53 -12.97 -4.22 -15.75
N GLY A 54 -12.26 -3.09 -15.85
CA GLY A 54 -12.52 -2.04 -16.85
C GLY A 54 -13.85 -1.30 -16.72
N ILE A 55 -14.68 -1.60 -15.71
CA ILE A 55 -15.97 -0.94 -15.49
C ILE A 55 -15.75 0.38 -14.75
N LEU A 56 -16.13 1.50 -15.38
CA LEU A 56 -15.88 2.85 -14.89
C LEU A 56 -16.45 3.10 -13.48
N ASP A 57 -17.69 2.66 -13.22
CA ASP A 57 -18.32 2.84 -11.91
C ASP A 57 -17.56 2.11 -10.81
N VAL A 58 -17.20 0.83 -11.05
CA VAL A 58 -16.40 0.03 -10.12
C VAL A 58 -15.05 0.70 -9.86
N MET A 59 -14.40 1.24 -10.90
CA MET A 59 -13.14 1.95 -10.76
C MET A 59 -13.28 3.24 -9.94
N MET A 60 -14.37 3.97 -10.10
CA MET A 60 -14.63 5.21 -9.35
C MET A 60 -14.86 4.91 -7.86
N TYR A 61 -15.69 3.90 -7.55
CA TYR A 61 -15.87 3.44 -6.17
C TYR A 61 -14.58 2.91 -5.56
N LEU A 62 -13.82 2.10 -6.30
CA LEU A 62 -12.55 1.55 -5.84
C LEU A 62 -11.52 2.65 -5.55
N LYS A 63 -11.39 3.65 -6.43
CA LYS A 63 -10.53 4.82 -6.17
C LYS A 63 -10.93 5.56 -4.90
N LYS A 64 -12.23 5.80 -4.70
CA LYS A 64 -12.74 6.46 -3.50
C LYS A 64 -12.42 5.66 -2.23
N CYS A 65 -12.62 4.35 -2.24
CA CYS A 65 -12.32 3.49 -1.10
C CYS A 65 -10.82 3.41 -0.79
N MET A 66 -9.97 3.40 -1.82
CA MET A 66 -8.53 3.17 -1.66
C MET A 66 -7.72 4.45 -1.44
N LEU A 67 -8.20 5.59 -1.94
CA LEU A 67 -7.50 6.88 -1.92
C LEU A 67 -8.24 7.96 -1.13
N GLY A 68 -9.45 7.68 -0.61
CA GLY A 68 -10.30 8.67 0.06
C GLY A 68 -9.60 9.43 1.19
N ASP A 69 -8.72 8.79 1.94
CA ASP A 69 -7.97 9.43 3.05
C ASP A 69 -6.80 10.33 2.57
N ILE A 70 -6.30 10.12 1.34
CA ILE A 70 -5.20 10.90 0.75
C ILE A 70 -5.75 12.21 0.15
N GLU A 71 -6.99 12.23 -0.33
CA GLU A 71 -7.61 13.44 -0.88
C GLU A 71 -8.08 14.43 0.20
N VAL A 72 -8.48 13.93 1.38
CA VAL A 72 -8.87 14.76 2.54
C VAL A 72 -7.67 15.49 3.16
N SER A 73 -6.45 15.02 2.91
CA SER A 73 -5.21 15.54 3.52
C SER A 73 -4.44 16.54 2.65
N ARG A 74 -4.94 16.97 1.48
CA ARG A 74 -4.40 18.19 0.83
C ARG A 74 -4.86 19.42 1.60
N PRO A 75 -4.01 20.11 2.39
CA PRO A 75 -4.43 21.33 3.04
C PRO A 75 -4.61 22.40 1.96
N ILE A 76 -5.74 23.09 2.00
CA ILE A 76 -5.93 24.39 1.35
C ILE A 76 -4.69 25.24 1.67
N ARG A 77 -4.00 25.75 0.65
CA ARG A 77 -2.94 26.75 0.83
C ARG A 77 -3.54 27.91 1.63
N ARG A 78 -3.24 27.99 2.93
CA ARG A 78 -3.46 29.22 3.69
C ARG A 78 -2.37 30.19 3.24
N ASN A 79 -2.78 31.19 2.46
CA ASN A 79 -1.98 32.38 2.22
C ASN A 79 -1.57 32.95 3.59
N MET A 80 -0.27 32.96 3.87
CA MET A 80 0.27 33.84 4.90
C MET A 80 0.34 35.24 4.27
N GLY A 81 -0.49 36.14 4.77
CA GLY A 81 -0.20 37.57 4.76
C GLY A 81 0.72 37.92 5.93
#